data_AF-A0A8S4QJZ2-F1
#
_entry.id   AF-A0A8S4QJZ2-F1
#
_cell.length_a   1.000
_cell.length_b   1.000
_cell.length_c   1.000
_cell.angle_alpha   90.00
_cell.angle_beta   90.00
_cell.angle_gamma   90.00
#
_symmetry.space_group_name_H-M   'P 1'
#
loop_
_entity.id
_entity.type
_entity.pdbx_description
1 polymer ?
#
loop_
_entity_poly.entity_id
_entity_poly.type
_entity_poly.pdbx_seq_one_letter_code
_entity_poly.pdbx_strand_id
1 'polypeptide(L)'
;MERKVKLPPNFDRANNISDKVRLAILKNMLELESARVLVTLPIADEQVTNYEYTMDAINKYVSPRINEVFKRYKFNERKQKEGVSFERFFTAAKQRLVNCN
;
A
#
# COMPACT_ATOMS: atom_id res chain seq x y z
N MET A 1 -7.21 -13.65 -23.26
CA MET A 1 -5.76 -13.61 -23.54
C MET A 1 -5.09 -12.83 -22.41
N GLU A 2 -4.64 -13.53 -21.38
CA GLU A 2 -3.99 -12.92 -20.22
C GLU A 2 -2.60 -12.39 -20.65
N ARG A 3 -2.43 -11.07 -20.68
CA ARG A 3 -1.11 -10.46 -20.86
C ARG A 3 -0.35 -10.62 -19.55
N LYS A 4 0.45 -11.67 -19.44
CA LYS A 4 1.51 -11.75 -18.42
C LYS A 4 2.50 -10.61 -18.70
N VAL A 5 2.41 -9.54 -17.91
CA VAL A 5 3.43 -8.49 -17.88
C VAL A 5 4.72 -9.17 -17.43
N LYS A 6 5.68 -9.34 -18.33
CA LYS A 6 7.01 -9.82 -17.96
C LYS A 6 7.67 -8.76 -17.07
N LEU A 7 7.82 -9.10 -15.81
CA LEU A 7 8.56 -8.28 -14.84
C LEU A 7 10.04 -8.19 -15.29
N PRO A 8 10.71 -7.06 -15.03
CA PRO A 8 12.11 -6.87 -15.42
C PRO A 8 13.02 -7.90 -14.72
N PRO A 9 14.14 -8.29 -15.34
CA PRO A 9 15.00 -9.41 -14.89
C PRO A 9 15.66 -9.22 -13.51
N ASN A 10 15.60 -8.01 -12.93
CA ASN A 10 16.05 -7.76 -11.57
C ASN A 10 14.98 -7.99 -10.50
N PHE A 11 13.71 -8.19 -10.88
CA PHE A 11 12.62 -8.46 -9.93
C PHE A 11 12.67 -9.91 -9.42
N ASP A 12 13.27 -10.84 -10.17
CA ASP A 12 13.44 -12.24 -9.77
C ASP A 12 14.44 -12.44 -8.62
N ARG A 13 15.30 -11.45 -8.31
CA ARG A 13 16.21 -11.53 -7.15
C ARG A 13 15.48 -11.34 -5.82
N ALA A 14 14.35 -10.62 -5.80
CA ALA A 14 13.60 -10.36 -4.58
C ALA A 14 12.99 -11.63 -3.98
N ASN A 15 12.69 -12.64 -4.81
CA ASN A 15 12.12 -13.92 -4.39
C ASN A 15 13.14 -14.95 -3.87
N ASN A 16 14.45 -14.68 -3.99
CA ASN A 16 15.52 -15.55 -3.51
C ASN A 16 16.21 -15.05 -2.23
N ILE A 17 15.77 -13.91 -1.68
CA ILE A 17 16.28 -13.36 -0.42
C ILE A 17 15.43 -13.92 0.71
N SER A 18 16.08 -14.52 1.72
CA SER A 18 15.35 -15.05 2.88
C SER A 18 14.59 -13.96 3.61
N ASP A 19 13.42 -14.29 4.15
CA ASP A 19 12.56 -13.34 4.88
C ASP A 19 13.31 -12.65 6.02
N LYS A 20 14.25 -13.35 6.67
CA LYS A 20 15.12 -12.79 7.70
C LYS A 20 15.95 -11.60 7.18
N VAL A 21 16.50 -11.71 5.97
CA VAL A 21 17.29 -10.64 5.34
C VAL A 21 16.35 -9.50 4.91
N ARG A 22 15.18 -9.80 4.34
CA ARG A 22 14.18 -8.78 3.95
C ARG A 22 13.69 -7.97 5.16
N LEU A 23 13.43 -8.64 6.28
CA LEU A 23 13.04 -8.00 7.55
C LEU A 23 14.18 -7.19 8.17
N ALA A 24 15.43 -7.65 8.08
CA ALA A 24 16.58 -6.87 8.54
C ALA A 24 16.76 -5.57 7.73
N ILE A 25 16.62 -5.65 6.41
CA ILE A 25 16.65 -4.47 5.53
C ILE A 25 15.52 -3.52 5.90
N LEU A 26 14.29 -4.03 6.08
CA LEU A 26 13.15 -3.22 6.51
C LEU A 26 13.45 -2.48 7.81
N LYS A 27 13.95 -3.18 8.84
CA LYS A 27 14.31 -2.56 10.13
C LYS A 27 15.37 -1.47 9.99
N ASN A 28 16.36 -1.65 9.11
CA ASN A 28 17.39 -0.66 8.85
C ASN A 28 16.86 0.57 8.10
N MET A 29 15.84 0.41 7.26
CA MET A 29 15.20 1.52 6.56
C MET A 29 14.23 2.31 7.44
N LEU A 30 13.75 1.71 8.53
CA LEU A 30 12.83 2.37 9.46
C LEU A 30 13.60 3.19 10.47
N GLU A 31 13.24 4.47 10.54
CA GLU A 31 13.72 5.36 11.59
C GLU A 31 13.13 4.97 12.95
N LEU A 32 13.71 5.51 14.01
CA LEU A 32 13.42 5.15 15.42
C LEU A 32 11.92 5.10 15.74
N GLU A 33 11.14 6.08 15.31
CA GLU A 33 9.69 6.10 15.61
C GLU A 33 8.93 5.00 14.90
N SER A 34 9.25 4.76 13.63
CA SER A 34 8.61 3.70 12.85
C SER A 34 8.98 2.32 13.39
N ALA A 35 10.23 2.14 13.84
CA ALA A 35 10.67 0.92 14.50
C ALA A 35 9.95 0.68 15.84
N ARG A 36 9.71 1.74 16.63
CA ARG A 36 8.89 1.64 17.86
C ARG A 36 7.47 1.17 17.55
N VAL A 37 6.83 1.76 16.54
CA VAL A 37 5.48 1.38 16.10
C VAL A 37 5.43 -0.08 15.64
N LEU A 38 6.45 -0.58 14.93
CA LEU A 38 6.48 -1.98 14.52
C LEU A 38 6.43 -2.95 15.71
N VAL A 39 7.15 -2.64 16.79
CA VAL A 39 7.20 -3.50 17.97
C VAL A 39 5.86 -3.55 18.72
N THR A 40 5.01 -2.52 18.55
CA THR A 40 3.68 -2.50 19.16
C THR A 40 2.60 -3.18 18.31
N LEU A 41 2.92 -3.59 17.08
CA LEU A 41 1.96 -4.32 16.24
C LEU A 41 1.68 -5.71 16.84
N PRO A 42 0.41 -6.15 16.89
CA PRO A 42 0.03 -7.46 17.42
C PRO A 42 0.36 -8.57 16.42
N ILE A 43 1.65 -8.90 16.28
CA ILE A 43 2.17 -9.98 15.45
C ILE A 43 2.40 -11.19 16.36
N ALA A 44 1.88 -12.36 15.98
CA ALA A 44 2.14 -13.60 16.73
C ALA A 44 3.62 -13.98 16.63
N ASP A 45 4.22 -14.47 17.72
CA ASP A 45 5.65 -14.77 17.80
C ASP A 45 6.12 -15.72 16.69
N GLU A 46 5.28 -16.68 16.27
CA GLU A 46 5.58 -17.61 15.18
C GLU A 46 5.60 -16.95 13.78
N GLN A 47 4.98 -15.78 13.64
CA GLN A 47 4.86 -15.03 12.39
C GLN A 47 5.81 -13.84 12.29
N VAL A 48 6.56 -13.50 13.36
CA VAL A 48 7.50 -12.36 13.37
C VAL A 48 8.62 -12.50 12.34
N THR A 49 8.95 -13.73 11.95
CA THR A 49 9.96 -14.01 10.90
C THR A 49 9.38 -14.10 9.50
N ASN A 50 8.05 -14.06 9.36
CA ASN A 50 7.37 -14.08 8.06
C ASN A 50 7.27 -12.64 7.53
N TYR A 51 7.93 -12.40 6.41
CA TYR A 51 7.99 -11.07 5.82
C TYR A 51 6.60 -10.58 5.37
N GLU A 52 5.83 -11.43 4.71
CA GLU A 52 4.52 -11.08 4.15
C GLU A 52 3.51 -10.78 5.27
N TYR A 53 3.52 -11.58 6.35
CA TYR A 53 2.67 -11.32 7.51
C TYR A 53 3.00 -9.98 8.19
N THR A 54 4.30 -9.69 8.35
CA THR A 54 4.75 -8.42 8.93
C THR A 54 4.31 -7.24 8.06
N MET A 55 4.45 -7.34 6.74
CA MET A 55 4.00 -6.30 5.81
C MET A 55 2.47 -6.10 5.83
N ASP A 56 1.68 -7.16 5.94
CA ASP A 56 0.23 -7.05 6.05
C ASP A 56 -0.20 -6.34 7.34
N ALA A 57 0.43 -6.69 8.47
CA ALA A 57 0.21 -6.00 9.75
C ALA A 57 0.55 -4.50 9.67
N ILE A 58 1.66 -4.16 9.03
CA ILE A 58 2.05 -2.77 8.77
C ILE A 58 1.00 -2.08 7.91
N ASN A 59 0.64 -2.69 6.78
CA ASN A 59 -0.36 -2.14 5.85
C ASN A 59 -1.69 -1.88 6.58
N LYS A 60 -2.13 -2.80 7.43
CA LYS A 60 -3.36 -2.65 8.21
C LYS A 60 -3.27 -1.51 9.24
N TYR A 61 -2.11 -1.31 9.86
CA TYR A 61 -1.89 -0.24 10.82
C TYR A 61 -1.86 1.14 10.15
N VAL A 62 -1.14 1.27 9.03
CA VAL A 62 -0.96 2.57 8.35
C VAL A 62 -2.12 2.91 7.42
N SER A 63 -2.91 1.92 7.00
CA SER A 63 -4.05 2.15 6.12
C SER A 63 -5.16 2.89 6.88
N PRO A 64 -5.55 4.09 6.43
CA PRO A 64 -6.65 4.81 7.06
C PRO A 64 -7.95 4.02 6.91
N ARG A 65 -8.76 4.01 7.97
CA ARG A 65 -10.12 3.43 7.90
C ARG A 65 -10.91 4.12 6.80
N ILE A 66 -11.45 3.33 5.88
CA ILE A 66 -12.21 3.84 4.75
C ILE A 66 -13.67 4.03 5.19
N ASN A 67 -14.18 5.26 5.07
CA ASN A 67 -15.61 5.54 5.15
C ASN A 67 -16.16 5.70 3.72
N GLU A 68 -16.79 4.64 3.22
CA GLU A 68 -17.35 4.57 1.87
C GLU A 68 -18.37 5.68 1.59
N VAL A 69 -19.29 5.93 2.54
CA VAL A 69 -20.31 6.98 2.42
C VAL A 69 -19.67 8.35 2.24
N PHE A 70 -18.67 8.68 3.07
CA PHE A 70 -17.95 9.94 2.96
C PHE A 70 -17.16 10.05 1.64
N LYS A 71 -16.50 8.95 1.22
CA LYS A 71 -15.74 8.94 -0.04
C LYS A 71 -16.66 9.10 -1.25
N ARG A 72 -17.82 8.43 -1.27
CA ARG A 72 -18.86 8.55 -2.30
C ARG A 72 -19.42 9.97 -2.35
N TYR A 73 -19.73 10.56 -1.19
CA TYR A 73 -20.14 11.95 -1.09
C TYR A 73 -19.11 12.89 -1.71
N LYS A 74 -17.83 12.76 -1.33
CA LYS A 74 -16.72 13.56 -1.88
C LYS A 74 -16.47 13.33 -3.37
N PHE A 75 -16.78 12.14 -3.88
CA PHE A 75 -16.73 11.85 -5.30
C PHE A 75 -17.82 12.62 -6.06
N ASN A 76 -19.06 12.56 -5.58
CA ASN A 76 -20.22 13.21 -6.20
C ASN A 76 -20.18 14.74 -6.11
N GLU A 77 -19.51 15.32 -5.11
CA GLU A 77 -19.28 16.78 -5.03
C GLU A 77 -18.33 17.31 -6.12
N ARG A 78 -17.60 16.43 -6.82
CA ARG A 78 -16.48 16.84 -7.66
C ARG A 78 -16.97 17.38 -9.00
N LYS A 79 -16.52 18.59 -9.34
CA LYS A 79 -16.70 19.22 -10.65
C LYS A 79 -15.34 19.50 -11.29
N GLN A 80 -15.24 19.40 -12.61
CA GLN A 80 -14.06 19.85 -13.32
C GLN A 80 -13.94 21.37 -13.14
N LYS A 81 -12.79 21.82 -12.63
CA LYS A 81 -12.50 23.26 -12.46
C LYS A 81 -12.00 23.85 -13.77
N GLU A 82 -12.25 25.14 -13.96
CA GLU A 82 -11.69 25.92 -15.05
C GLU A 82 -10.15 25.84 -15.03
N GLY A 83 -9.53 25.68 -16.20
CA GLY A 83 -8.07 25.50 -16.34
C GLY A 83 -7.54 24.09 -16.04
N VAL A 84 -8.38 23.13 -15.64
CA VAL A 84 -7.97 21.71 -15.48
C VAL A 84 -8.32 20.93 -16.75
N SER A 85 -7.33 20.25 -17.35
CA SER A 85 -7.59 19.40 -18.51
C SER A 85 -8.51 18.23 -18.16
N PHE A 86 -9.28 17.78 -19.15
CA PHE A 86 -10.19 16.67 -18.98
C PHE A 86 -9.47 15.39 -18.55
N GLU A 87 -8.30 15.08 -19.12
CA GLU A 87 -7.54 13.86 -18.82
C GLU A 87 -7.11 13.83 -17.36
N ARG A 88 -6.66 14.98 -16.81
CA ARG A 88 -6.25 15.09 -15.42
C ARG A 88 -7.44 14.93 -14.48
N PHE A 89 -8.59 15.51 -14.84
CA PHE A 89 -9.83 15.34 -14.09
C PHE A 89 -10.30 13.88 -14.09
N PHE A 90 -10.36 13.26 -15.27
CA PHE A 90 -10.82 11.89 -15.44
C PHE A 90 -9.91 10.86 -14.74
N THR A 91 -8.60 11.03 -14.85
CA THR A 91 -7.62 10.18 -14.15
C THR A 91 -7.82 10.27 -12.64
N ALA A 92 -7.98 11.48 -12.11
CA ALA A 92 -8.20 11.69 -10.69
C ALA A 92 -9.58 11.17 -10.22
N ALA A 93 -10.59 11.13 -11.10
CA ALA A 93 -11.88 10.53 -10.82
C ALA A 93 -11.77 8.99 -10.73
N LYS A 94 -11.09 8.36 -11.71
CA LYS A 94 -10.83 6.91 -11.71
C LYS A 94 -10.09 6.43 -10.45
N GLN A 95 -9.06 7.17 -10.01
CA GLN A 95 -8.32 6.83 -8.79
C GLN A 95 -9.19 6.82 -7.54
N ARG A 96 -10.21 7.70 -7.47
CA ARG A 96 -11.11 7.79 -6.32
C ARG A 96 -12.20 6.71 -6.34
N LEU A 97 -12.66 6.31 -7.52
CA LEU A 97 -13.64 5.23 -7.69
C LEU A 97 -13.23 3.92 -6.99
N VAL A 98 -11.93 3.59 -6.98
CA VAL A 98 -11.39 2.40 -6.30
C VAL A 98 -11.78 2.32 -4.82
N ASN A 99 -12.11 3.47 -4.20
CA ASN A 99 -12.40 3.57 -2.79
C ASN A 99 -13.89 3.88 -2.47
N CYS A 100 -14.80 3.76 -3.45
CA CYS A 100 -16.20 4.22 -3.33
C CYS A 100 -17.26 3.11 -3.48
N ASN A 101 -16.92 1.83 -3.21
CA ASN A 101 -17.91 0.74 -3.23
C ASN A 101 -19.03 0.94 -2.21
#